data_AF-A0A958JVM8-F1
#
_entry.id   AF-A0A958JVM8-F1
#
_cell.length_a   1.000
_cell.length_b   1.000
_cell.length_c   1.000
_cell.angle_alpha   90.00
_cell.angle_beta   90.00
_cell.angle_gamma   90.00
#
_symmetry.space_group_name_H-M   'P 1'
#
loop_
_entity.id
_entity.type
_entity.pdbx_description
1 polymer ?
#
loop_
_entity_poly.entity_id
_entity_poly.type
_entity_poly.pdbx_seq_one_letter_code
_entity_poly.pdbx_strand_id
1 'polypeptide(L)'
;MYIITIDDQDFPDLLSAFEASKLVGSYEKDGQVRIVRANDRLMMVSGDSAPDKIGIAPARDLSEAEQLALHLLAEKGADGGSVLFSEDYASEPTGLFVEELQVD
;
A
#
# COMPACT_ATOMS: atom_id res chain seq x y z
N MET A 1 -1.44 12.34 2.05
CA MET A 1 -1.98 11.57 0.91
C MET A 1 -3.05 12.41 0.24
N TYR A 2 -3.09 12.40 -1.09
CA TYR A 2 -4.10 13.07 -1.92
C TYR A 2 -4.92 12.01 -2.68
N ILE A 3 -6.15 12.30 -3.08
CA ILE A 3 -6.99 11.36 -3.85
C ILE A 3 -7.30 11.98 -5.20
N ILE A 4 -7.03 11.25 -6.28
CA ILE A 4 -7.42 11.58 -7.66
C ILE A 4 -8.60 10.66 -8.04
N THR A 5 -9.59 11.16 -8.77
CA THR A 5 -10.75 10.39 -9.26
C THR A 5 -10.83 10.37 -10.79
N ILE A 6 -11.69 9.52 -11.34
CA ILE A 6 -11.93 9.40 -12.80
C ILE A 6 -12.29 10.72 -13.50
N ASP A 7 -12.80 11.71 -12.76
CA ASP A 7 -13.17 13.02 -13.29
C ASP A 7 -11.97 13.98 -13.42
N ASP A 8 -10.82 13.65 -12.80
CA ASP A 8 -9.60 14.43 -12.90
C ASP A 8 -8.89 14.17 -14.24
N GLN A 9 -8.37 15.24 -14.85
CA GLN A 9 -7.69 15.18 -16.14
C GLN A 9 -6.47 14.24 -16.13
N ASP A 10 -5.75 14.16 -15.02
CA ASP A 10 -4.52 13.38 -14.87
C ASP A 10 -4.80 11.90 -14.50
N PHE A 11 -6.07 11.53 -14.28
CA PHE A 11 -6.43 10.19 -13.83
C PHE A 11 -6.00 9.07 -14.78
N PRO A 12 -6.19 9.17 -16.12
CA PRO A 12 -5.76 8.11 -17.02
C PRO A 12 -4.25 7.82 -16.95
N ASP A 13 -3.43 8.86 -16.82
CA ASP A 13 -1.98 8.73 -16.71
C ASP A 13 -1.58 8.10 -15.38
N LEU A 14 -2.24 8.49 -14.28
CA LEU A 14 -2.00 7.90 -12.96
C LEU A 14 -2.52 6.48 -12.83
N LEU A 15 -3.62 6.13 -13.52
CA LEU A 15 -4.09 4.76 -13.61
C LEU A 15 -3.07 3.89 -14.35
N SER A 16 -2.54 4.36 -15.47
CA SER A 16 -1.47 3.65 -16.19
C SER A 16 -0.21 3.50 -15.34
N ALA A 17 0.18 4.56 -14.61
CA ALA A 17 1.30 4.51 -13.67
C ALA A 17 1.05 3.51 -12.52
N PHE A 18 -0.18 3.45 -12.00
CA PHE A 18 -0.58 2.49 -10.98
C PHE A 18 -0.46 1.05 -11.49
N GLU A 19 -0.99 0.74 -12.68
CA GLU A 19 -0.92 -0.59 -13.27
C GLU A 19 0.52 -1.06 -13.52
N ALA A 20 1.40 -0.14 -13.94
CA ALA A 20 2.82 -0.41 -14.18
C ALA A 20 3.69 -0.45 -12.91
N SER A 21 3.19 0.07 -11.78
CA SER A 21 3.95 0.16 -10.54
C SER A 21 4.08 -1.16 -9.78
N LYS A 22 5.13 -1.26 -8.95
CA LYS A 22 5.46 -2.45 -8.17
C LYS A 22 4.43 -2.66 -7.06
N LEU A 23 3.91 -3.88 -6.96
CA LEU A 23 3.02 -4.27 -5.86
C LEU A 23 3.82 -4.42 -4.56
N VAL A 24 3.45 -3.67 -3.52
CA VAL A 24 4.07 -3.78 -2.19
C VAL A 24 3.23 -4.68 -1.29
N GLY A 25 1.91 -4.53 -1.34
CA GLY A 25 1.00 -5.34 -0.53
C GLY A 25 -0.44 -4.89 -0.65
N SER A 26 -1.27 -5.36 0.27
CA SER A 26 -2.66 -4.99 0.40
C SER A 26 -3.12 -5.02 1.86
N TYR A 27 -4.21 -4.31 2.14
CA TYR A 27 -4.88 -4.37 3.44
C TYR A 27 -6.39 -4.31 3.28
N GLU A 28 -7.14 -4.89 4.20
CA GLU A 28 -8.59 -4.77 4.22
C GLU A 28 -9.05 -3.53 5.00
N LYS A 29 -9.98 -2.78 4.43
CA LYS A 29 -10.67 -1.69 5.12
C LYS A 29 -12.12 -1.62 4.67
N ASP A 30 -13.03 -1.57 5.64
CA ASP A 30 -14.48 -1.49 5.40
C ASP A 30 -14.99 -2.63 4.48
N GLY A 31 -14.43 -3.85 4.62
CA GLY A 31 -14.77 -5.01 3.81
C GLY A 31 -14.22 -4.98 2.37
N GLN A 32 -13.34 -4.03 2.05
CA GLN A 32 -12.72 -3.89 0.74
C GLN A 32 -11.20 -4.04 0.83
N VAL A 33 -10.63 -4.79 -0.11
CA VAL A 33 -9.18 -4.91 -0.25
C VAL A 33 -8.63 -3.63 -0.88
N ARG A 34 -7.65 -3.01 -0.22
CA ARG A 34 -6.90 -1.89 -0.74
C ARG A 34 -5.53 -2.39 -1.19
N ILE A 35 -5.19 -2.13 -2.45
CA ILE A 35 -3.91 -2.50 -3.04
C ILE A 35 -2.96 -1.32 -2.90
N VAL A 36 -1.76 -1.57 -2.40
CA VAL A 36 -0.69 -0.58 -2.24
C VAL A 36 0.44 -0.88 -3.19
N ARG A 37 0.79 0.10 -4.02
CA ARG A 37 1.86 0.01 -5.01
C ARG A 37 2.83 1.19 -4.92
N ALA A 38 4.03 1.03 -5.46
CA ALA A 38 5.07 2.04 -5.46
C ALA A 38 5.79 2.11 -6.82
N ASN A 39 6.13 3.32 -7.25
CA ASN A 39 7.05 3.59 -8.36
C ASN A 39 8.12 4.61 -7.93
N ASP A 40 8.92 5.10 -8.88
CA ASP A 40 10.03 6.02 -8.64
C ASP A 40 9.63 7.40 -8.10
N ARG A 41 8.33 7.72 -8.07
CA ARG A 41 7.83 9.06 -7.70
C ARG A 41 6.65 9.05 -6.75
N LEU A 42 5.94 7.93 -6.63
CA LEU A 42 4.65 7.85 -5.97
C LEU A 42 4.49 6.52 -5.21
N MET A 43 3.95 6.62 -4.00
CA MET A 43 3.19 5.54 -3.37
C MET A 43 1.71 5.73 -3.72
N MET A 44 1.06 4.66 -4.12
CA MET A 44 -0.31 4.68 -4.65
C MET A 44 -1.19 3.61 -3.99
N VAL A 45 -2.45 3.94 -3.73
CA VAL A 45 -3.43 3.08 -3.06
C VAL A 45 -4.75 3.08 -3.81
N SER A 46 -5.30 1.89 -4.08
CA SER A 46 -6.55 1.71 -4.84
C SER A 46 -7.44 0.62 -4.23
N GLY A 47 -8.74 0.64 -4.50
CA GLY A 47 -9.72 -0.34 -4.01
C GLY A 47 -9.91 -1.61 -4.84
N ASP A 48 -9.37 -1.67 -6.05
CA ASP A 48 -9.53 -2.80 -6.97
C ASP A 48 -8.56 -2.68 -8.17
N SER A 49 -8.75 -3.55 -9.17
CA SER A 49 -8.02 -3.55 -10.43
C SER A 49 -8.52 -2.55 -11.47
N ALA A 50 -9.67 -1.90 -11.26
CA ALA A 50 -10.26 -0.92 -12.18
C ALA A 50 -10.81 0.27 -11.40
N PRO A 51 -9.92 1.03 -10.71
CA PRO A 51 -10.38 1.98 -9.72
C PRO A 51 -11.10 3.17 -10.32
N ASP A 52 -12.04 3.71 -9.54
CA ASP A 52 -12.64 5.02 -9.73
C ASP A 52 -11.85 6.14 -9.05
N LYS A 53 -10.93 5.78 -8.14
CA LYS A 53 -10.06 6.69 -7.38
C LYS A 53 -8.75 6.06 -6.98
N ILE A 54 -7.69 6.87 -6.95
CA ILE A 54 -6.35 6.47 -6.53
C ILE A 54 -5.85 7.45 -5.48
N GLY A 55 -5.50 6.94 -4.29
CA GLY A 55 -4.76 7.68 -3.28
C GLY A 55 -3.28 7.74 -3.66
N ILE A 56 -2.68 8.93 -3.67
CA ILE A 56 -1.28 9.13 -4.02
C ILE A 56 -0.51 9.85 -2.89
N ALA A 57 0.75 9.47 -2.71
CA ALA A 57 1.71 10.16 -1.87
C ALA A 57 3.03 10.31 -2.64
N PRO A 58 3.56 11.54 -2.79
CA PRO A 58 4.80 11.76 -3.51
C PRO A 58 6.01 11.21 -2.76
N ALA A 59 6.99 10.76 -3.51
CA ALA A 59 8.30 10.28 -3.06
C ALA A 59 9.38 10.82 -4.01
N ARG A 60 10.63 10.89 -3.52
CA ARG A 60 11.80 11.35 -4.29
C ARG A 60 12.35 10.25 -5.18
N ASP A 61 12.22 9.01 -4.73
CA ASP A 61 12.68 7.80 -5.42
C ASP A 61 11.82 6.59 -5.03
N LEU A 62 12.11 5.45 -5.67
CA LEU A 62 11.42 4.19 -5.43
C LEU A 62 11.57 3.72 -3.98
N SER A 63 12.74 3.90 -3.36
CA SER A 63 12.99 3.41 -2.01
C SER A 63 12.13 4.16 -0.99
N GLU A 64 12.01 5.49 -1.12
CA GLU A 64 11.11 6.29 -0.28
C GLU A 64 9.64 5.90 -0.52
N ALA A 65 9.23 5.65 -1.76
CA ALA A 65 7.87 5.20 -2.07
C ALA A 65 7.55 3.84 -1.43
N GLU A 66 8.48 2.88 -1.49
CA GLU A 66 8.36 1.56 -0.85
C GLU A 66 8.30 1.69 0.67
N GLN A 67 9.13 2.54 1.28
CA GLN A 67 9.10 2.80 2.73
C GLN A 67 7.76 3.40 3.18
N LEU A 68 7.21 4.35 2.43
CA LEU A 68 5.89 4.92 2.71
C LEU A 68 4.79 3.85 2.62
N ALA A 69 4.87 2.97 1.62
CA ALA A 69 3.92 1.87 1.45
C ALA A 69 4.01 0.86 2.61
N LEU A 70 5.21 0.46 3.00
CA LEU A 70 5.45 -0.45 4.12
C LEU A 70 4.99 0.16 5.45
N HIS A 71 5.24 1.45 5.67
CA HIS A 71 4.78 2.16 6.85
C HIS A 71 3.24 2.17 6.94
N LEU A 72 2.56 2.50 5.83
CA LEU A 72 1.10 2.45 5.75
C LEU A 72 0.57 1.04 6.07
N LEU A 73 1.15 0.00 5.48
CA LEU A 73 0.74 -1.38 5.71
C LEU A 73 0.95 -1.79 7.17
N ALA A 74 2.09 -1.43 7.77
CA ALA A 74 2.37 -1.69 9.19
C ALA A 74 1.37 -0.98 10.12
N GLU A 75 1.05 0.29 9.86
CA GLU A 75 0.02 1.03 10.60
C GLU A 75 -1.34 0.32 10.52
N LYS A 76 -1.74 -0.11 9.31
CA LYS A 76 -3.02 -0.82 9.12
C LYS A 76 -3.05 -2.18 9.81
N GLY A 77 -1.92 -2.88 9.86
CA GLY A 77 -1.79 -4.13 10.63
C GLY A 77 -1.88 -3.88 12.14
N ALA A 78 -1.23 -2.82 12.64
CA ALA A 78 -1.28 -2.44 14.06
C ALA A 78 -2.68 -2.01 14.51
N ASP A 79 -3.47 -1.41 13.61
CA ASP A 79 -4.89 -1.08 13.82
C ASP A 79 -5.81 -2.33 13.89
N GLY A 80 -5.25 -3.55 13.79
CA GLY A 80 -5.99 -4.82 13.76
C GLY A 80 -6.53 -5.19 12.37
N GLY A 81 -6.07 -4.50 11.32
CA GLY A 81 -6.45 -4.79 9.94
C GLY A 81 -5.74 -6.03 9.39
N SER A 82 -6.42 -6.72 8.47
CA SER A 82 -5.80 -7.79 7.69
C SER A 82 -4.85 -7.19 6.66
N VAL A 83 -3.57 -7.58 6.69
CA VAL A 83 -2.51 -7.06 5.82
C VAL A 83 -1.78 -8.23 5.16
N LEU A 84 -1.52 -8.10 3.86
CA LEU A 84 -0.75 -9.05 3.07
C LEU A 84 0.38 -8.32 2.34
N PHE A 85 1.61 -8.80 2.47
CA PHE A 85 2.77 -8.29 1.73
C PHE A 85 2.95 -9.10 0.45
N SER A 86 3.45 -8.46 -0.62
CA SER A 86 3.85 -9.20 -1.82
C SER A 86 5.11 -10.02 -1.56
N GLU A 87 5.40 -11.00 -2.41
CA GLU A 87 6.50 -11.97 -2.19
C GLU A 87 7.86 -11.30 -1.96
N ASP A 88 8.11 -10.18 -2.65
CA ASP A 88 9.33 -9.38 -2.53
C ASP A 88 9.54 -8.80 -1.12
N TYR A 89 8.47 -8.68 -0.31
CA TYR A 89 8.49 -8.09 1.03
C TYR A 89 8.05 -9.08 2.12
N ALA A 90 7.50 -10.23 1.73
CA ALA A 90 7.05 -11.27 2.66
C ALA A 90 8.21 -12.01 3.37
N SER A 91 9.46 -11.77 2.96
CA SER A 91 10.64 -12.51 3.41
C SER A 91 11.49 -11.79 4.47
N GLU A 92 11.13 -10.58 4.89
CA GLU A 92 11.69 -10.03 6.13
C GLU A 92 10.76 -10.42 7.28
N PRO A 93 11.19 -11.27 8.24
CA PRO A 93 10.51 -11.35 9.50
C PRO A 93 10.63 -9.97 10.12
N THR A 94 9.58 -9.17 10.02
CA THR A 94 9.40 -8.00 10.87
C THR A 94 9.63 -8.53 12.28
N GLY A 95 10.73 -8.12 12.91
CA GLY A 95 11.13 -8.47 14.27
C GLY A 95 10.18 -7.93 15.34
N LEU A 96 8.87 -7.97 15.08
CA LEU A 96 7.84 -7.95 16.09
C LEU A 96 7.85 -9.34 16.73
N PHE A 97 8.73 -9.48 17.72
CA PHE A 97 8.56 -10.47 18.76
C PHE A 97 7.15 -10.30 19.31
N VAL A 98 6.27 -11.22 18.93
CA VAL A 98 5.12 -11.54 19.77
C VAL A 98 5.73 -12.30 20.93
N GLU A 99 6.02 -11.62 22.04
CA GLU A 99 6.23 -12.31 23.31
C GLU A 99 4.96 -13.14 23.56
N GLU A 100 5.08 -14.46 23.38
CA GLU A 100 4.09 -15.40 23.87
C GLU A 100 3.96 -15.17 25.36
N LEU A 101 2.81 -14.63 25.77
CA LEU A 101 2.44 -14.50 27.16
C LEU A 101 2.26 -15.93 27.71
N GLN A 102 3.32 -16.50 28.29
CA GLN A 102 3.18 -17.67 29.14
C GLN A 102 2.42 -17.24 30.39
N VAL A 103 1.20 -17.75 30.52
CA VAL A 103 0.41 -17.65 31.75
C VAL A 103 0.80 -18.84 32.62
N ASP A 104 1.42 -18.57 33.77
CA ASP A 104 1.70 -19.53 34.84
C ASP A 104 0.42 -20.17 35.42
#